data_AF-A0A0F8VVR4-F1
#
_entry.id   AF-A0A0F8VVR4-F1
#
_cell.length_a   1.000
_cell.length_b   1.000
_cell.length_c   1.000
_cell.angle_alpha   90.00
_cell.angle_beta   90.00
_cell.angle_gamma   90.00
#
_symmetry.space_group_name_H-M   'P 1'
#
loop_
_entity.id
_entity.type
_entity.pdbx_description
1 polymer ?
#
loop_
_entity_poly.entity_id
_entity_poly.type
_entity_poly.pdbx_seq_one_letter_code
_entity_poly.pdbx_strand_id
1 'polypeptide(L)'
;MKLDIMERVKLLEVLPPQGDLITLKILRKLRETLSFSEAELKLFDTSYEYMCPHRSEETGRLVKCENKGFFVAQPTCGMHDELMLPTGEMNLQIPPAALAKTKEIHLGTQALGIAASALKQLNNSGQLTEAHVSLYEKFFPPDDKDTED
;
A
#
# COMPACT_ATOMS: atom_id res chain seq x y z
N MET A 1 -1.61 15.02 13.26
CA MET A 1 -1.45 13.71 13.94
C MET A 1 -0.22 13.00 13.37
N LYS A 2 0.45 12.14 14.14
CA LYS A 2 1.64 11.40 13.67
C LYS A 2 1.24 9.99 13.22
N LEU A 3 1.50 9.65 11.96
CA LEU A 3 1.19 8.35 11.36
C LEU A 3 2.44 7.70 10.79
N ASP A 4 2.60 6.39 11.01
CA ASP A 4 3.61 5.57 10.35
C ASP A 4 3.19 5.16 8.92
N ILE A 5 4.07 4.45 8.22
CA ILE A 5 3.82 4.00 6.83
C ILE A 5 2.63 3.03 6.77
N MET A 6 2.56 2.07 7.69
CA MET A 6 1.50 1.05 7.69
C MET A 6 0.16 1.68 8.04
N GLU A 7 0.11 2.55 9.03
CA GLU A 7 -1.06 3.31 9.43
C GLU A 7 -1.59 4.18 8.31
N ARG A 8 -0.71 4.80 7.50
CA ARG A 8 -1.13 5.55 6.31
C ARG A 8 -1.75 4.66 5.25
N VAL A 9 -1.15 3.50 4.98
CA VAL A 9 -1.69 2.51 4.03
C VAL A 9 -3.04 2.00 4.53
N LYS A 10 -3.13 1.64 5.82
CA LYS A 10 -4.39 1.19 6.42
C LYS A 10 -5.45 2.28 6.38
N LEU A 11 -5.10 3.51 6.69
CA LEU A 11 -6.04 4.63 6.57
C LEU A 11 -6.55 4.78 5.13
N LEU A 12 -5.69 4.63 4.13
CA LEU A 12 -6.07 4.66 2.71
C LEU A 12 -7.01 3.50 2.32
N GLU A 13 -6.80 2.30 2.85
CA GLU A 13 -7.67 1.12 2.65
C GLU A 13 -9.08 1.34 3.22
N VAL A 14 -9.16 2.05 4.35
CA VAL A 14 -10.43 2.31 5.05
C VAL A 14 -11.26 3.42 4.38
N LEU A 15 -10.66 4.29 3.58
CA LEU A 15 -11.39 5.42 3.00
C LEU A 15 -12.53 4.95 2.06
N PRO A 16 -13.71 5.57 2.14
CA PRO A 16 -14.84 5.18 1.31
C PRO A 16 -14.53 5.39 -0.18
N PRO A 17 -14.91 4.43 -1.06
CA PRO A 17 -14.66 4.55 -2.50
C PRO A 17 -15.63 5.52 -3.19
N GLN A 18 -16.74 5.86 -2.54
CA GLN A 18 -17.84 6.65 -3.09
C GLN A 18 -18.38 7.68 -2.08
N GLY A 19 -18.99 8.75 -2.58
CA GLY A 19 -19.56 9.82 -1.76
C GLY A 19 -20.09 10.97 -2.64
N ASP A 20 -20.60 12.01 -2.00
CA ASP A 20 -21.01 13.23 -2.71
C ASP A 20 -19.79 13.95 -3.35
N LEU A 21 -20.03 14.92 -4.24
CA LEU A 21 -18.97 15.64 -4.96
C LEU A 21 -17.96 16.35 -4.02
N ILE A 22 -18.43 16.86 -2.88
CA ILE A 22 -17.60 17.55 -1.88
C ILE A 22 -16.74 16.51 -1.15
N THR A 23 -17.35 15.42 -0.71
CA THR A 23 -16.69 14.26 -0.09
C THR A 23 -15.61 13.70 -1.01
N LEU A 24 -15.89 13.50 -2.30
CA LEU A 24 -14.89 13.04 -3.28
C LEU A 24 -13.73 14.02 -3.44
N LYS A 25 -13.97 15.34 -3.42
CA LYS A 25 -12.90 16.35 -3.42
C LYS A 25 -12.05 16.28 -2.16
N ILE A 26 -12.66 16.06 -1.00
CA ILE A 26 -11.95 15.91 0.27
C ILE A 26 -11.12 14.62 0.26
N LEU A 27 -11.71 13.51 -0.18
CA LEU A 27 -11.03 12.21 -0.30
C LEU A 27 -9.83 12.29 -1.25
N ARG A 28 -9.95 13.01 -2.36
CA ARG A 28 -8.81 13.24 -3.26
C ARG A 28 -7.66 13.95 -2.54
N LYS A 29 -7.93 15.08 -1.87
CA LYS A 29 -6.91 15.81 -1.10
C LYS A 29 -6.32 14.98 0.03
N LEU A 30 -7.16 14.19 0.70
CA LEU A 30 -6.77 13.29 1.77
C LEU A 30 -5.81 12.21 1.25
N ARG A 31 -6.15 11.57 0.13
CA ARG A 31 -5.28 10.59 -0.54
C ARG A 31 -3.96 11.22 -0.95
N GLU A 32 -3.97 12.39 -1.59
CA GLU A 32 -2.76 13.14 -1.95
C GLU A 32 -1.87 13.45 -0.74
N THR A 33 -2.47 13.74 0.42
CA THR A 33 -1.74 14.04 1.67
C THR A 33 -1.16 12.79 2.32
N LEU A 34 -1.87 11.67 2.24
CA LEU A 34 -1.44 10.37 2.77
C LEU A 34 -0.46 9.64 1.86
N SER A 35 -0.42 9.97 0.56
CA SER A 35 0.49 9.40 -0.43
C SER A 35 1.97 9.62 -0.10
N PHE A 36 2.81 8.70 -0.57
CA PHE A 36 4.26 8.73 -0.34
C PHE A 36 4.93 9.86 -1.13
N SER A 37 5.90 10.52 -0.50
CA SER A 37 6.76 11.50 -1.17
C SER A 37 7.84 10.78 -2.00
N GLU A 38 8.43 11.46 -2.99
CA GLU A 38 9.53 10.89 -3.79
C GLU A 38 10.72 10.43 -2.94
N ALA A 39 11.02 11.14 -1.85
CA ALA A 39 12.08 10.75 -0.92
C ALA A 39 11.77 9.45 -0.17
N GLU A 40 10.49 9.18 0.12
CA GLU A 40 10.04 7.91 0.71
C GLU A 40 10.09 6.80 -0.33
N LEU A 41 9.62 7.06 -1.55
CA LEU A 41 9.65 6.10 -2.65
C LEU A 41 11.06 5.65 -3.00
N LYS A 42 12.06 6.54 -2.94
CA LYS A 42 13.48 6.18 -3.16
C LYS A 42 14.05 5.24 -2.10
N LEU A 43 13.45 5.18 -0.92
CA LEU A 43 13.85 4.24 0.13
C LEU A 43 13.19 2.87 -0.05
N PHE A 44 12.14 2.79 -0.86
CA PHE A 44 11.48 1.54 -1.17
C PHE A 44 12.22 0.89 -2.33
N ASP A 45 12.57 -0.39 -2.17
CA ASP A 45 13.11 -1.14 -3.28
C ASP A 45 11.93 -1.64 -4.12
N THR A 46 11.76 -1.06 -5.31
CA THR A 46 10.71 -1.44 -6.25
C THR A 46 11.32 -2.24 -7.38
N SER A 47 10.89 -3.49 -7.50
CA SER A 47 11.32 -4.36 -8.59
C SER A 47 10.14 -4.87 -9.38
N TYR A 48 10.27 -4.87 -10.70
CA TYR A 48 9.30 -5.52 -11.58
C TYR A 48 9.67 -6.98 -11.75
N GLU A 49 8.64 -7.82 -11.79
CA GLU A 49 8.80 -9.21 -12.17
C GLU A 49 8.82 -9.36 -13.69
N TYR A 50 9.75 -10.19 -14.17
CA TYR A 50 9.93 -10.46 -15.59
C TYR A 50 9.83 -11.95 -15.89
N MET A 51 9.30 -12.29 -17.07
CA MET A 51 9.11 -13.64 -17.57
C MET A 51 9.80 -13.82 -18.94
N CYS A 52 10.48 -14.93 -19.15
CA CYS A 52 11.11 -15.27 -20.42
C CYS A 52 10.05 -15.66 -21.49
N PRO A 53 10.01 -15.00 -22.66
CA PRO A 53 9.02 -15.29 -23.72
C PRO A 53 9.40 -16.44 -24.66
N HIS A 54 10.44 -17.22 -24.35
CA HIS A 54 11.05 -18.18 -25.28
C HIS A 54 10.05 -19.20 -25.83
N ARG A 55 10.12 -19.40 -27.15
CA ARG A 55 9.29 -20.34 -27.92
C ARG A 55 10.19 -21.40 -28.54
N SER A 56 9.77 -22.66 -28.51
CA SER A 56 10.50 -23.74 -29.20
C SER A 56 10.49 -23.48 -30.70
N GLU A 57 11.66 -23.57 -31.32
CA GLU A 57 11.81 -23.40 -32.77
C GLU A 57 11.01 -24.45 -33.57
N GLU A 58 10.91 -25.68 -33.05
CA GLU A 58 10.22 -26.79 -33.71
C GLU A 58 8.68 -26.70 -33.65
N THR A 59 8.12 -26.07 -32.61
CA THR A 59 6.67 -26.09 -32.36
C THR A 59 6.02 -24.71 -32.30
N GLY A 60 6.80 -23.63 -32.23
CA GLY A 60 6.34 -22.24 -32.08
C GLY A 60 5.60 -21.97 -30.76
N ARG A 61 5.51 -22.97 -29.87
CA ARG A 61 4.82 -22.89 -28.58
C ARG A 61 5.77 -22.39 -27.50
N LEU A 62 5.20 -21.68 -26.51
CA LEU A 62 5.91 -21.28 -25.30
C LEU A 62 6.40 -22.53 -24.58
N VAL A 63 7.72 -22.64 -24.41
CA VAL A 63 8.33 -23.74 -23.65
C VAL A 63 8.63 -23.23 -22.25
N LYS A 64 8.52 -24.12 -21.27
CA LYS A 64 9.01 -23.89 -19.92
C LYS A 64 10.54 -23.76 -19.98
N CYS A 65 11.06 -22.55 -20.05
CA CYS A 65 12.48 -22.24 -19.85
C CYS A 65 12.94 -22.81 -18.50
N GLU A 66 14.12 -23.42 -18.39
CA GLU A 66 14.65 -23.90 -17.10
C GLU A 66 14.99 -22.73 -16.16
N ASN A 67 15.37 -21.59 -16.75
CA ASN A 67 15.52 -20.30 -16.08
C ASN A 67 14.14 -19.63 -15.85
N LYS A 68 13.23 -20.33 -15.16
CA LYS A 68 11.97 -19.73 -14.63
C LYS A 68 12.24 -18.83 -13.43
N GLY A 69 13.23 -17.95 -13.56
CA GLY A 69 13.52 -16.98 -12.52
C GLY A 69 12.62 -15.77 -12.72
N PHE A 70 11.91 -15.38 -11.67
CA PHE A 70 11.49 -14.01 -11.51
C PHE A 70 12.78 -13.20 -11.24
N PHE A 71 13.22 -12.42 -12.22
CA PHE A 71 14.46 -11.64 -12.08
C PHE A 71 14.11 -10.19 -11.80
N VAL A 72 14.71 -9.66 -10.74
CA VAL A 72 14.47 -8.31 -10.21
C VAL A 72 15.29 -7.25 -10.96
N ALA A 73 16.40 -7.65 -11.62
CA ALA A 73 17.45 -6.72 -12.05
C ALA A 73 18.02 -6.94 -13.47
N GLN A 74 17.65 -7.99 -14.19
CA GLN A 74 18.14 -8.22 -15.56
C GLN A 74 16.97 -8.32 -16.53
N PRO A 75 16.98 -7.59 -17.68
CA PRO A 75 15.90 -7.64 -18.66
C PRO A 75 16.11 -8.72 -19.73
N THR A 76 17.22 -9.46 -19.74
CA THR A 76 17.50 -10.53 -20.70
C THR A 76 17.59 -11.89 -20.02
N CYS A 77 17.10 -12.94 -20.67
CA CYS A 77 17.25 -14.30 -20.17
C CYS A 77 18.64 -14.84 -20.50
N GLY A 78 19.43 -15.20 -19.47
CA GLY A 78 20.80 -15.71 -19.66
C GLY A 78 20.95 -17.03 -20.43
N MET A 79 19.84 -17.70 -20.82
CA MET A 79 19.87 -18.88 -21.68
C MET A 79 19.51 -18.62 -23.14
N HIS A 80 18.67 -17.62 -23.42
CA HIS A 80 18.12 -17.41 -24.77
C HIS A 80 18.48 -16.04 -25.36
N ASP A 81 19.20 -15.18 -24.62
CA ASP A 81 19.54 -13.80 -25.01
C ASP A 81 18.33 -12.98 -25.53
N GLU A 82 17.13 -13.37 -25.09
CA GLU A 82 15.87 -12.74 -25.41
C GLU A 82 15.48 -11.75 -24.31
N LEU A 83 14.85 -10.64 -24.71
CA LEU A 83 14.28 -9.66 -23.79
C LEU A 83 13.10 -10.28 -23.04
N MET A 84 13.17 -10.29 -21.71
CA MET A 84 12.10 -10.76 -20.85
C MET A 84 10.93 -9.77 -20.85
N LEU A 85 9.71 -10.31 -20.76
CA LEU A 85 8.47 -9.54 -20.71
C LEU A 85 8.11 -9.23 -19.25
N PRO A 86 7.71 -8.00 -18.90
CA PRO A 86 7.20 -7.71 -17.57
C PRO A 86 5.89 -8.48 -17.35
N THR A 87 5.74 -9.15 -16.21
CA THR A 87 4.50 -9.87 -15.85
C THR A 87 3.37 -8.90 -15.47
N GLY A 88 3.72 -7.64 -15.17
CA GLY A 88 2.81 -6.65 -14.61
C GLY A 88 2.76 -6.69 -13.08
N GLU A 89 3.44 -7.64 -12.44
CA GLU A 89 3.56 -7.73 -10.99
C GLU A 89 4.73 -6.86 -10.52
N MET A 90 4.42 -5.93 -9.61
CA MET A 90 5.38 -5.00 -9.01
C MET A 90 5.59 -5.41 -7.55
N ASN A 91 6.81 -5.83 -7.24
CA ASN A 91 7.21 -6.09 -5.86
C ASN A 91 7.71 -4.81 -5.21
N LEU A 92 7.02 -4.39 -4.16
CA LEU A 92 7.39 -3.26 -3.31
C LEU A 92 7.99 -3.81 -2.01
N GLN A 93 9.30 -3.65 -1.82
CA GLN A 93 9.95 -3.99 -0.55
C GLN A 93 10.17 -2.71 0.27
N ILE A 94 9.54 -2.65 1.44
CA ILE A 94 9.72 -1.55 2.39
C ILE A 94 10.75 -2.02 3.44
N PRO A 95 11.93 -1.37 3.52
CA PRO A 95 12.93 -1.78 4.50
C PRO A 95 12.44 -1.52 5.93
N PRO A 96 12.86 -2.33 6.93
CA PRO A 96 12.44 -2.17 8.33
C PRO A 96 12.70 -0.76 8.89
N ALA A 97 13.80 -0.13 8.48
CA ALA A 97 14.14 1.23 8.89
C ALA A 97 13.14 2.29 8.41
N ALA A 98 12.48 2.06 7.26
CA ALA A 98 11.46 2.96 6.75
C ALA A 98 10.12 2.78 7.47
N LEU A 99 9.75 1.55 7.84
CA LEU A 99 8.52 1.22 8.56
C LEU A 99 8.33 1.99 9.86
N ALA A 100 9.41 2.18 10.63
CA ALA A 100 9.37 2.88 11.92
C ALA A 100 9.28 4.42 11.79
N LYS A 101 9.36 4.97 10.57
CA LYS A 101 9.42 6.42 10.36
C LYS A 101 8.02 7.02 10.38
N THR A 102 7.70 7.75 11.44
CA THR A 102 6.44 8.48 11.55
C THR A 102 6.51 9.84 10.86
N LYS A 103 5.45 10.24 10.17
CA LYS A 103 5.29 11.56 9.56
C LYS A 103 4.14 12.32 10.23
N GLU A 104 4.32 13.61 10.45
CA GLU A 104 3.24 14.48 10.87
C GLU A 104 2.32 14.79 9.69
N ILE A 105 1.04 14.49 9.86
CA ILE A 105 -0.01 14.67 8.85
C ILE A 105 -1.08 15.60 9.41
N HIS A 106 -1.33 16.69 8.68
CA HIS A 106 -2.39 17.64 8.99
C HIS A 106 -3.64 17.26 8.20
N LEU A 107 -4.66 16.77 8.90
CA LEU A 107 -5.95 16.44 8.34
C LEU A 107 -6.97 17.52 8.71
N GLY A 108 -7.74 17.99 7.73
CA GLY A 108 -8.85 18.91 8.01
C GLY A 108 -9.94 18.23 8.83
N THR A 109 -10.74 19.02 9.57
CA THR A 109 -11.84 18.53 10.42
C THR A 109 -12.81 17.61 9.69
N GLN A 110 -13.19 17.96 8.46
CA GLN A 110 -14.06 17.12 7.63
C GLN A 110 -13.40 15.81 7.21
N ALA A 111 -12.11 15.83 6.90
CA ALA A 111 -11.35 14.63 6.54
C ALA A 111 -11.21 13.68 7.74
N LEU A 112 -10.97 14.22 8.94
CA LEU A 112 -10.98 13.46 10.19
C LEU A 112 -12.35 12.83 10.44
N GLY A 113 -13.44 13.59 10.23
CA GLY A 113 -14.80 13.08 10.36
C GLY A 113 -15.08 11.90 9.42
N ILE A 114 -14.67 12.00 8.15
CA ILE A 114 -14.84 10.92 7.17
C ILE A 114 -14.04 9.67 7.57
N ALA A 115 -12.77 9.84 7.92
CA ALA A 115 -11.90 8.75 8.36
C ALA A 115 -12.44 8.04 9.62
N ALA A 116 -12.83 8.81 10.64
CA ALA A 116 -13.41 8.30 11.88
C ALA A 116 -14.72 7.55 11.63
N SER A 117 -15.57 8.05 10.73
CA SER A 117 -16.83 7.41 10.35
C SER A 117 -16.59 6.07 9.66
N ALA A 118 -15.61 6.02 8.75
CA ALA A 118 -15.24 4.80 8.04
C ALA A 118 -14.65 3.74 8.99
N LEU A 119 -13.77 4.14 9.92
CA LEU A 119 -13.24 3.26 10.97
C LEU A 119 -14.34 2.71 11.88
N LYS A 120 -15.33 3.54 12.26
CA LYS A 120 -16.50 3.07 13.03
C LYS A 120 -17.33 2.06 12.25
N GLN A 121 -17.56 2.28 10.95
CA GLN A 121 -18.30 1.35 10.11
C GLN A 121 -17.59 0.00 10.01
N LEU A 122 -16.27 -0.02 9.86
CA LEU A 122 -15.46 -1.26 9.86
C LEU A 122 -15.49 -1.99 11.20
N ASN A 123 -15.46 -1.25 12.30
CA ASN A 123 -15.60 -1.83 13.64
C ASN A 123 -16.97 -2.51 13.78
N ASN A 124 -18.04 -1.82 13.38
CA ASN A 124 -19.39 -2.33 13.45
C ASN A 124 -19.64 -3.51 12.49
N SER A 125 -18.91 -3.60 11.38
CA SER A 125 -19.00 -4.72 10.44
C SER A 125 -18.13 -5.92 10.83
N GLY A 126 -17.32 -5.82 11.89
CA GLY A 126 -16.42 -6.89 12.34
C GLY A 126 -15.23 -7.13 11.41
N GLN A 127 -14.91 -6.19 10.53
CA GLN A 127 -13.80 -6.28 9.56
C GLN A 127 -12.50 -5.65 10.09
N LEU A 128 -12.51 -5.16 11.33
CA LEU A 128 -11.35 -4.54 11.95
C LEU A 128 -10.34 -5.63 12.33
N THR A 129 -9.21 -5.65 11.64
CA THR A 129 -8.09 -6.56 11.95
C THR A 129 -7.15 -5.95 12.99
N GLU A 130 -6.28 -6.75 13.60
CA GLU A 130 -5.25 -6.31 14.57
C GLU A 130 -4.39 -5.14 14.02
N ALA A 131 -4.14 -5.14 12.71
CA ALA A 131 -3.39 -4.08 12.03
C ALA A 131 -4.07 -2.70 12.07
N HIS A 132 -5.36 -2.63 12.43
CA HIS A 132 -6.11 -1.38 12.54
C HIS A 132 -6.17 -0.83 13.97
N VAL A 133 -5.75 -1.60 14.99
CA VAL A 133 -5.91 -1.23 16.40
C VAL A 133 -5.14 0.05 16.72
N SER A 134 -3.85 0.12 16.37
CA SER A 134 -3.02 1.31 16.60
C SER A 134 -3.55 2.56 15.88
N LEU A 135 -4.12 2.38 14.69
CA LEU A 135 -4.78 3.46 13.97
C LEU A 135 -6.07 3.89 14.69
N TYR A 136 -6.88 2.94 15.13
CA TYR A 136 -8.17 3.20 15.78
C TYR A 136 -8.00 3.99 17.09
N GLU A 137 -7.05 3.60 17.95
CA GLU A 137 -6.75 4.29 19.21
C GLU A 137 -6.34 5.75 19.00
N LYS A 138 -5.66 6.06 17.88
CA LYS A 138 -5.30 7.45 17.53
C LYS A 138 -6.50 8.31 17.13
N PHE A 139 -7.58 7.71 16.65
CA PHE A 139 -8.83 8.40 16.33
C PHE A 139 -9.83 8.41 17.50
N PHE A 140 -9.75 7.41 18.38
CA PHE A 140 -10.63 7.22 19.54
C PHE A 140 -9.78 6.87 20.77
N PRO A 141 -9.08 7.85 21.37
CA PRO A 141 -8.37 7.61 22.62
C PRO A 141 -9.36 7.17 23.70
N PRO A 142 -8.99 6.25 24.60
CA PRO A 142 -9.83 5.89 25.74
C PRO A 142 -10.13 7.13 26.57
N ASP A 143 -11.39 7.29 27.00
CA ASP A 143 -11.75 8.34 27.95
C ASP A 143 -11.06 8.03 29.29
N ASP A 144 -10.31 8.98 29.87
CA ASP A 144 -9.67 8.90 31.20
C ASP A 144 -10.71 8.91 32.35
N LYS A 145 -11.82 8.17 32.22
CA LYS A 145 -12.95 8.17 33.18
C LYS A 145 -13.11 6.90 34.00
N ASP A 146 -12.12 6.01 34.00
CA ASP A 146 -12.13 4.77 34.80
C ASP A 146 -11.02 4.75 35.88
N THR A 147 -10.61 5.92 36.41
CA THR A 147 -9.66 6.01 37.54
C THR A 147 -10.15 6.85 38.72
N GLU A 148 -11.44 6.78 39.04
CA GLU A 148 -11.95 7.15 40.37
C GLU A 148 -13.08 6.19 40.77
N ASP A 149 -12.71 5.11 41.49
CA ASP A 149 -13.52 4.48 42.54
C ASP A 149 -12.59 3.70 43.50
#